data_AF-A0A2G8TJ67-F1
#
_entry.id   AF-A0A2G8TJ67-F1
#
_cell.length_a   1.000
_cell.length_b   1.000
_cell.length_c   1.000
_cell.angle_alpha   90.00
_cell.angle_beta   90.00
_cell.angle_gamma   90.00
#
_symmetry.space_group_name_H-M   'P 1'
#
loop_
_entity.id
_entity.type
_entity.pdbx_description
1 polymer ?
#
loop_
_entity_poly.entity_id
_entity_poly.type
_entity_poly.pdbx_seq_one_letter_code
_entity_poly.pdbx_strand_id
1 'polypeptide(L)'
;MPERKQQRFVAEYLIDLNATAAYKRAGYEGKGKSAENAASRMLGNVGVQLAVTAAMQQRGERTGITADQVIREIERMAVTREAICIGVLLFRYFPSP
;
A
#
# COMPACT_ATOMS: atom_id res chain seq x y z
N MET A 1 8.33 23.30 -1.60
CA MET A 1 8.29 22.22 -2.61
C MET A 1 9.52 21.33 -2.41
N PRO A 2 9.37 19.99 -2.39
CA PRO A 2 10.50 19.09 -2.15
C PRO A 2 11.55 19.19 -3.26
N GLU A 3 12.83 19.03 -2.89
CA GLU A 3 13.97 19.03 -3.83
C GLU A 3 13.83 17.89 -4.85
N ARG A 4 14.47 17.99 -6.04
CA ARG A 4 14.34 16.98 -7.12
C ARG A 4 14.62 15.54 -6.65
N LYS A 5 15.60 15.36 -5.74
CA LYS A 5 15.93 14.04 -5.17
C LYS A 5 14.84 13.53 -4.20
N GLN A 6 14.23 14.43 -3.43
CA GLN A 6 13.10 14.09 -2.54
C GLN A 6 11.85 13.73 -3.34
N GLN A 7 11.57 14.43 -4.45
CA GLN A 7 10.49 14.06 -5.37
C GLN A 7 10.67 12.65 -5.92
N ARG A 8 11.90 12.32 -6.32
CA ARG A 8 12.25 10.97 -6.79
C ARG A 8 12.10 9.93 -5.66
N PHE A 9 12.51 10.27 -4.44
CA PHE A 9 12.26 9.43 -3.27
C PHE A 9 10.78 9.15 -3.05
N VAL A 10 9.92 10.17 -3.11
CA VAL A 10 8.46 10.00 -2.98
C VAL A 10 7.91 9.07 -4.06
N ALA A 11 8.30 9.28 -5.33
CA ALA A 11 7.86 8.45 -6.45
C ALA A 11 8.27 6.98 -6.25
N GLU A 12 9.53 6.74 -5.87
CA GLU A 12 10.07 5.41 -5.64
C GLU A 12 9.49 4.72 -4.40
N TYR A 13 9.16 5.49 -3.35
CA TYR A 13 8.56 5.00 -2.12
C TYR A 13 7.12 4.53 -2.36
N LEU A 14 6.36 5.24 -3.19
CA LEU A 14 4.98 4.87 -3.51
C LEU A 14 4.86 3.61 -4.39
N ILE A 15 5.96 2.99 -4.80
CA ILE A 15 5.95 1.73 -5.55
C ILE A 15 5.79 0.55 -4.58
N ASP A 16 6.63 0.49 -3.55
CA ASP A 16 6.77 -0.68 -2.67
C ASP A 16 6.64 -0.34 -1.17
N LEU A 17 6.44 0.92 -0.82
CA LEU A 17 6.45 1.45 0.55
C LEU A 17 7.74 1.10 1.31
N ASN A 18 8.86 0.92 0.59
CA ASN A 18 10.16 0.61 1.18
C ASN A 18 11.06 1.85 1.19
N ALA A 19 11.19 2.47 2.35
CA ALA A 19 11.97 3.70 2.52
C ALA A 19 13.44 3.52 2.13
N THR A 20 14.10 2.47 2.59
CA THR A 20 15.53 2.23 2.34
C THR A 20 15.81 1.96 0.86
N ALA A 21 14.93 1.21 0.20
CA ALA A 21 15.05 0.94 -1.23
C ALA A 21 14.78 2.22 -2.05
N ALA A 22 13.73 2.96 -1.71
CA ALA A 22 13.41 4.24 -2.34
C ALA A 22 14.53 5.27 -2.19
N TYR A 23 15.18 5.33 -1.02
CA TYR A 23 16.32 6.20 -0.75
C TYR A 23 17.50 5.91 -1.69
N LYS A 24 17.84 4.63 -1.86
CA LYS A 24 18.88 4.21 -2.80
C LYS A 24 18.49 4.48 -4.26
N ARG A 25 17.27 4.13 -4.67
CA ARG A 25 16.78 4.33 -6.05
C ARG A 25 16.71 5.81 -6.40
N ALA A 26 16.36 6.68 -5.44
CA ALA A 26 16.37 8.14 -5.60
C ALA A 26 17.77 8.73 -5.83
N GLY A 27 18.83 7.94 -5.62
CA GLY A 27 20.23 8.34 -5.86
C GLY A 27 20.89 8.98 -4.64
N TYR A 28 20.45 8.63 -3.43
CA TYR A 28 21.16 8.98 -2.21
C TYR A 28 22.22 7.93 -1.90
N GLU A 29 23.35 8.41 -1.39
CA GLU A 29 24.47 7.57 -0.97
C GLU A 29 24.27 7.12 0.48
N GLY A 30 24.53 5.84 0.74
CA GLY A 30 24.40 5.25 2.07
C GLY A 30 24.45 3.74 2.02
N LYS A 31 25.11 3.12 3.00
CA LYS A 31 25.24 1.65 3.09
C LYS A 31 24.65 1.15 4.41
N GLY A 32 24.03 -0.03 4.36
CA GLY A 32 23.46 -0.72 5.52
C GLY A 32 22.59 0.19 6.41
N LYS A 33 22.89 0.19 7.71
CA LYS A 33 22.16 0.93 8.74
C LYS A 33 22.12 2.44 8.53
N SER A 34 23.14 3.02 7.89
CA SER A 34 23.17 4.45 7.61
C SER A 34 22.06 4.86 6.63
N ALA A 35 21.86 4.07 5.57
CA ALA A 35 20.78 4.32 4.60
C ALA A 35 19.40 4.16 5.24
N GLU A 36 19.20 3.17 6.11
CA GLU A 36 17.95 2.98 6.84
C GLU A 36 17.63 4.20 7.72
N ASN A 37 18.60 4.66 8.52
CA ASN A 37 18.38 5.79 9.42
C ASN A 37 18.12 7.09 8.65
N ALA A 38 18.83 7.31 7.53
CA ALA A 38 18.63 8.47 6.67
C ALA A 38 17.27 8.43 5.97
N ALA A 39 16.86 7.26 5.47
CA ALA A 39 15.54 7.06 4.86
C ALA A 39 14.40 7.29 5.86
N SER A 40 14.53 6.79 7.09
CA SER A 40 13.55 7.05 8.17
C SER A 40 13.46 8.54 8.51
N ARG A 41 14.60 9.24 8.57
CA ARG A 41 14.60 10.70 8.74
C ARG A 41 13.95 11.43 7.56
N MET A 42 14.13 10.92 6.34
CA MET A 42 13.49 11.48 5.14
C MET A 42 11.96 11.36 5.20
N LEU A 43 11.45 10.22 5.68
CA LEU A 43 10.01 10.06 5.94
C LEU A 43 9.51 10.92 7.10
N GLY A 44 10.37 11.29 8.06
CA GLY A 44 10.03 12.24 9.11
C GLY A 44 9.97 13.71 8.64
N ASN A 45 10.43 14.01 7.42
CA ASN A 45 10.38 15.37 6.89
C ASN A 45 8.94 15.73 6.49
N VAL A 46 8.40 16.81 7.07
CA VAL A 46 7.02 17.27 6.83
C VAL A 46 6.74 17.51 5.35
N GLY A 47 7.69 18.09 4.61
CA GLY A 47 7.53 18.34 3.17
C GLY A 47 7.44 17.07 2.34
N VAL A 48 8.17 16.03 2.72
CA VAL A 48 8.11 14.70 2.09
C VAL A 48 6.79 14.00 2.43
N GLN A 49 6.36 14.05 3.69
CA GLN A 49 5.08 13.47 4.12
C GLN A 49 3.90 14.10 3.37
N LEU A 50 3.86 15.43 3.27
CA LEU A 50 2.82 16.13 2.52
C LEU A 50 2.79 15.70 1.05
N ALA A 51 3.96 15.52 0.42
CA ALA A 51 4.06 15.06 -0.96
C ALA A 51 3.60 13.60 -1.13
N VAL A 52 3.93 12.71 -0.18
CA VAL A 52 3.44 11.32 -0.16
C VAL A 52 1.92 11.30 -0.04
N THR A 53 1.35 12.03 0.93
CA THR A 53 -0.10 12.10 1.15
C THR A 53 -0.83 12.64 -0.08
N ALA A 54 -0.35 13.74 -0.66
CA ALA A 54 -0.96 14.31 -1.87
C ALA A 54 -0.93 13.33 -3.05
N ALA A 55 0.18 12.62 -3.25
CA ALA A 55 0.29 11.63 -4.32
C ALA A 55 -0.58 10.38 -4.08
N MET A 56 -0.74 9.95 -2.82
CA MET A 56 -1.68 8.87 -2.47
C MET A 56 -3.13 9.29 -2.71
N GLN A 57 -3.49 10.51 -2.32
CA GLN A 57 -4.81 11.06 -2.56
C GLN A 57 -5.12 11.15 -4.07
N GLN A 58 -4.19 11.68 -4.86
CA GLN A 58 -4.33 11.77 -6.31
C GLN A 58 -4.52 10.38 -6.97
N ARG A 59 -3.86 9.33 -6.45
CA ARG A 59 -4.07 7.95 -6.91
C ARG A 59 -5.48 7.45 -6.59
N GLY A 60 -5.97 7.73 -5.38
CA GLY A 60 -7.33 7.39 -4.95
C GLY A 60 -8.40 8.13 -5.74
N GLU A 61 -8.20 9.41 -6.04
CA GLU A 61 -9.10 10.21 -6.89
C GLU A 61 -9.16 9.64 -8.32
N ARG A 62 -8.03 9.19 -8.89
CA ARG A 62 -8.01 8.59 -10.23
C ARG A 62 -8.76 7.26 -10.29
N THR A 63 -8.65 6.42 -9.25
CA THR A 63 -9.36 5.13 -9.22
C THR A 63 -10.80 5.28 -8.77
N GLY A 64 -11.15 6.39 -8.10
CA GLY A 64 -12.45 6.57 -7.45
C GLY A 64 -12.71 5.57 -6.32
N ILE A 65 -11.68 4.79 -5.94
CA ILE A 65 -11.78 3.68 -5.00
C ILE A 65 -10.86 3.96 -3.81
N THR A 66 -11.44 4.01 -2.61
CA THR A 66 -10.70 4.13 -1.36
C THR A 66 -10.24 2.77 -0.85
N ALA A 67 -9.22 2.73 0.02
CA ALA A 67 -8.77 1.50 0.67
C ALA A 67 -9.93 0.79 1.40
N ASP A 68 -10.81 1.53 2.05
CA ASP A 68 -12.00 0.99 2.73
C ASP A 68 -13.01 0.35 1.77
N GLN A 69 -13.11 0.85 0.53
CA GLN A 69 -13.95 0.20 -0.49
C GLN A 69 -13.35 -1.12 -0.94
N VAL A 70 -12.03 -1.21 -1.10
CA VAL A 70 -11.34 -2.47 -1.42
C VAL A 70 -11.51 -3.49 -0.29
N ILE A 71 -11.33 -3.08 0.97
CA ILE A 71 -11.51 -3.96 2.13
C ILE A 71 -12.94 -4.51 2.18
N ARG A 72 -13.95 -3.64 2.03
CA ARG A 72 -15.36 -4.07 1.99
C ARG A 72 -15.66 -5.05 0.84
N GLU A 73 -15.03 -4.86 -0.31
CA GLU A 73 -15.22 -5.77 -1.43
C GLU A 73 -14.54 -7.13 -1.20
N ILE A 74 -13.35 -7.14 -0.60
CA ILE A 74 -12.66 -8.36 -0.18
C ILE A 74 -13.49 -9.10 0.88
N GLU A 75 -14.04 -8.39 1.87
CA GLU A 75 -14.95 -8.97 2.87
C GLU A 75 -16.17 -9.59 2.21
N ARG A 76 -16.83 -8.88 1.27
CA ARG A 76 -17.95 -9.42 0.50
C ARG A 76 -17.60 -10.69 -0.26
N MET A 77 -16.45 -10.70 -0.95
CA MET A 77 -15.95 -11.86 -1.69
C MET A 77 -15.56 -13.03 -0.78
N ALA A 78 -14.98 -12.75 0.39
CA ALA A 78 -14.62 -13.76 1.38
C ALA A 78 -15.86 -14.43 1.98
N VAL A 79 -16.87 -13.63 2.34
CA VAL A 79 -18.16 -14.13 2.86
C VAL A 79 -18.90 -14.95 1.79
N THR A 80 -18.86 -14.56 0.51
CA THR A 80 -19.45 -15.37 -0.56
C THR A 80 -18.71 -16.68 -0.78
N ARG A 81 -17.38 -16.72 -0.58
CA ARG A 81 -16.61 -17.98 -0.63
C ARG A 81 -16.99 -18.93 0.51
N GLU A 82 -17.21 -18.45 1.73
CA GLU A 82 -17.69 -19.30 2.83
C GLU A 82 -19.14 -19.75 2.63
N ALA A 83 -20.01 -18.89 2.09
CA ALA A 83 -21.40 -19.23 1.80
C ALA A 83 -21.53 -20.31 0.70
N ILE A 84 -20.70 -20.27 -0.35
CA ILE A 84 -20.67 -21.32 -1.38
C ILE A 84 -20.13 -22.63 -0.79
N CYS A 85 -19.08 -22.57 0.06
CA CYS A 85 -18.54 -23.77 0.70
C CYS A 85 -19.56 -24.45 1.63
N ILE A 86 -20.31 -23.70 2.44
CA ILE A 86 -21.35 -24.26 3.32
C ILE A 86 -22.52 -24.81 2.48
N GLY A 87 -22.96 -24.12 1.43
CA GLY A 87 -24.03 -24.61 0.55
C GLY A 87 -23.67 -25.90 -0.18
N VAL A 88 -22.43 -26.02 -0.69
CA VAL A 88 -21.94 -27.23 -1.37
C VAL A 88 -21.62 -28.36 -0.37
N LEU A 89 -21.10 -28.05 0.82
CA LEU A 89 -20.86 -29.05 1.88
C LEU A 89 -22.18 -29.60 2.44
N LEU A 90 -23.19 -28.75 2.71
CA LEU A 90 -24.48 -29.21 3.23
C LEU A 90 -25.25 -30.06 2.22
N PHE A 91 -25.18 -29.75 0.92
CA PHE A 91 -25.79 -30.59 -0.12
C PHE A 91 -25.07 -31.93 -0.33
N ARG A 92 -23.76 -32.01 0.01
CA ARG A 92 -22.96 -33.23 -0.07
C ARG A 92 -23.08 -34.11 1.19
N TYR A 93 -23.33 -33.52 2.36
CA TYR A 93 -23.34 -34.21 3.66
C TYR A 93 -24.71 -34.40 4.30
N PHE A 94 -25.78 -33.81 3.78
CA PHE A 94 -27.13 -33.96 4.32
C PHE A 94 -28.15 -34.26 3.21
N PRO A 95 -28.25 -35.52 2.73
CA PRO A 95 -29.36 -35.91 1.87
C PRO A 95 -30.65 -35.79 2.69
N SER A 96 -31.60 -34.99 2.20
CA SER A 96 -32.97 -34.96 2.75
C SER A 96 -33.58 -36.36 2.64
N PRO A 97 -34.40 -36.79 3.62
CA PRO A 97 -34.99 -38.14 3.64
C PRO A 97 -35.90 -38.42 2.44
#